data_AF-A0AA40HTP3-F1
#
_entry.id   AF-A0AA40HTP3-F1
#
_cell.length_a   1.000
_cell.length_b   1.000
_cell.length_c   1.000
_cell.angle_alpha   90.00
_cell.angle_beta   90.00
_cell.angle_gamma   90.00
#
_symmetry.space_group_name_H-M   'P 1'
#
loop_
_entity.id
_entity.type
_entity.pdbx_description
1 polymer ?
#
loop_
_entity_poly.entity_id
_entity_poly.type
_entity_poly.pdbx_seq_one_letter_code
_entity_poly.pdbx_strand_id
1 'polypeptide(L)'
;MKQLNGILLHLASELARPGQSGRGEALLNIKVKLEAEISTYCNLLEEGVDLYLSDALDNRNSLQSIQKTTTCRIVDSKVVSEVNDPKVLRC
;
A
#
# COMPACT_ATOMS: atom_id res chain seq x y z
N MET A 1 -42.64 19.10 51.45
CA MET A 1 -42.86 19.28 49.99
C MET A 1 -41.85 20.20 49.31
N LYS A 2 -41.46 21.37 49.85
CA LYS A 2 -40.56 22.31 49.15
C LYS A 2 -39.14 21.79 48.87
N GLN A 3 -38.54 21.03 49.79
CA GLN A 3 -37.21 20.45 49.61
C GLN A 3 -37.15 19.42 48.47
N LEU A 4 -38.15 18.55 48.39
CA LEU A 4 -38.22 17.54 47.33
C LEU A 4 -38.36 18.19 45.95
N ASN A 5 -39.16 19.26 45.86
CA ASN A 5 -39.28 20.04 44.63
C ASN A 5 -37.97 20.74 44.23
N GLY A 6 -37.18 21.20 45.22
CA GLY A 6 -35.86 21.78 44.96
C GLY A 6 -34.85 20.74 44.43
N ILE A 7 -34.85 19.54 44.99
CA ILE A 7 -34.02 18.41 44.54
C ILE A 7 -34.43 18.00 43.11
N LEU A 8 -35.74 17.88 42.87
CA LEU A 8 -36.26 17.51 41.55
C LEU A 8 -35.87 18.54 40.48
N LEU A 9 -35.95 19.83 40.81
CA LEU A 9 -35.58 20.91 39.89
C LEU A 9 -34.07 20.97 39.63
N HIS A 10 -33.24 20.71 40.65
CA HIS A 10 -31.79 20.61 40.50
C HIS A 10 -31.40 19.46 39.59
N LEU A 11 -31.94 18.26 39.82
CA LEU A 11 -31.68 17.09 38.97
C LEU A 11 -32.18 17.32 37.53
N ALA A 12 -33.35 17.93 37.35
CA ALA A 12 -33.86 18.26 36.03
C ALA A 12 -32.94 19.24 35.28
N SER A 13 -32.38 20.23 35.98
CA SER A 13 -31.40 21.17 35.43
C SER A 13 -30.08 20.49 35.06
N GLU A 14 -29.59 19.57 35.88
CA GLU A 14 -28.37 18.79 35.58
C GLU A 14 -28.54 17.85 34.39
N LEU A 15 -29.69 17.20 34.26
CA LEU A 15 -30.02 16.37 33.09
C LEU A 15 -30.23 17.22 31.84
N ALA A 16 -30.76 18.44 31.98
CA ALA A 16 -30.92 19.39 30.90
C ALA A 16 -29.64 20.15 30.54
N ARG A 17 -28.51 19.95 31.25
CA ARG A 17 -27.24 20.65 30.95
C ARG A 17 -26.77 20.28 29.53
N PRO A 18 -26.73 21.24 28.59
CA PRO A 18 -26.18 21.03 27.26
C PRO A 18 -24.66 21.06 27.36
N GLY A 19 -24.05 19.97 27.82
CA GLY A 19 -22.60 19.91 28.05
C GLY A 19 -21.97 18.55 27.77
N GLN A 20 -22.74 17.47 27.82
CA GLN A 20 -22.24 16.13 27.49
C GLN A 20 -22.46 15.77 26.01
N SER A 21 -23.47 16.35 25.36
CA SER A 21 -23.74 16.12 23.93
C SER A 21 -22.64 16.67 23.02
N GLY A 22 -22.13 17.88 23.30
CA GLY A 22 -21.12 18.52 22.44
C GLY A 22 -19.76 17.82 22.43
N ARG A 23 -19.40 17.11 23.51
CA ARG A 23 -18.19 16.27 23.55
C ARG A 23 -18.35 15.01 22.70
N GLY A 24 -19.51 14.37 22.77
CA GLY A 24 -19.83 13.21 21.92
C GLY A 24 -19.86 13.58 20.44
N GLU A 25 -20.43 14.73 20.12
CA GLU A 25 -20.54 15.25 18.75
C GLU A 25 -19.17 15.66 18.18
N ALA A 26 -18.30 16.26 19.01
CA ALA A 26 -16.92 16.53 18.62
C ALA A 26 -16.12 15.25 18.37
N LEU A 27 -16.27 14.23 19.22
CA LEU A 27 -15.63 12.92 19.02
C LEU A 27 -16.14 12.22 17.77
N LEU A 28 -17.45 12.31 17.48
CA LEU A 28 -18.04 11.77 16.27
C LEU A 28 -17.46 12.45 15.01
N ASN A 29 -17.33 13.77 15.02
CA ASN A 29 -16.74 14.52 13.92
C ASN A 29 -15.27 14.15 13.69
N ILE A 30 -14.49 13.98 14.77
CA ILE A 30 -13.10 13.51 14.68
C ILE A 30 -13.05 12.10 14.09
N LYS A 31 -13.91 11.18 14.56
CA LYS A 31 -14.01 9.82 14.03
C LYS A 31 -14.29 9.81 12.52
N VAL A 32 -15.28 10.58 12.07
CA VAL A 32 -15.65 10.65 10.65
C VAL A 32 -14.48 11.14 9.79
N LYS A 33 -13.72 12.13 10.27
CA LYS A 33 -12.52 12.62 9.56
C LYS A 33 -11.44 11.54 9.44
N LEU A 34 -11.19 10.81 10.53
CA LEU A 34 -10.20 9.73 10.55
C LEU A 34 -10.61 8.57 9.63
N GLU A 35 -11.90 8.22 9.58
CA GLU A 35 -12.42 7.18 8.67
C GLU A 35 -12.22 7.57 7.19
N ALA A 36 -12.43 8.83 6.83
CA ALA A 36 -12.18 9.33 5.48
C ALA A 36 -10.68 9.31 5.09
N GLU A 37 -9.81 9.67 6.04
CA GLU A 37 -8.36 9.64 5.86
C GLU A 37 -7.85 8.20 5.67
N ILE A 38 -8.29 7.26 6.50
CA ILE A 38 -7.96 5.83 6.36
C ILE A 38 -8.39 5.30 4.99
N SER A 39 -9.62 5.60 4.57
CA SER A 39 -10.10 5.18 3.25
C SER A 39 -9.24 5.73 2.11
N THR A 40 -8.77 6.97 2.24
CA THR A 40 -7.87 7.58 1.25
C THR A 40 -6.52 6.86 1.22
N TYR A 41 -5.93 6.57 2.39
CA TYR A 41 -4.67 5.83 2.47
C TYR A 41 -4.79 4.40 1.96
N CYS A 42 -5.88 3.69 2.28
CA CYS A 42 -6.15 2.36 1.72
C CYS A 42 -6.21 2.39 0.19
N ASN A 43 -6.95 3.32 -0.40
CA ASN A 43 -7.05 3.45 -1.85
C ASN A 43 -5.69 3.74 -2.50
N LEU A 44 -4.90 4.66 -1.93
CA LEU A 44 -3.56 4.99 -2.44
C LEU A 44 -2.60 3.79 -2.38
N LEU A 45 -2.70 2.96 -1.35
CA LEU A 45 -1.88 1.77 -1.19
C LEU A 45 -2.32 0.64 -2.13
N GLU A 46 -3.61 0.48 -2.37
CA GLU A 46 -4.15 -0.54 -3.29
C GLU A 46 -3.91 -0.19 -4.76
N GLU A 47 -4.18 1.06 -5.20
CA GLU A 47 -3.95 1.51 -6.58
C GLU A 47 -2.47 1.43 -6.99
N GLY A 48 -1.54 1.63 -6.06
CA GLY A 48 -0.11 1.57 -6.35
C GLY A 48 0.43 0.15 -6.57
N VAL A 49 -0.24 -0.89 -6.07
CA VAL A 49 0.26 -2.27 -6.12
C VAL A 49 -0.14 -2.95 -7.43
N ASP A 50 -1.37 -2.76 -7.89
CA ASP A 50 -1.87 -3.42 -9.10
C ASP A 50 -1.25 -2.87 -10.40
N LEU A 51 -0.94 -1.56 -10.44
CA LEU A 51 -0.30 -0.91 -11.59
C LEU A 51 1.16 -1.35 -11.78
N TYR A 52 1.91 -1.51 -10.68
CA TYR A 52 3.32 -1.94 -10.76
C TYR A 52 3.48 -3.44 -11.04
N LEU A 53 2.55 -4.28 -10.59
CA LEU A 53 2.65 -5.72 -10.77
C LEU A 53 2.37 -6.15 -12.22
N SER A 54 1.39 -5.53 -12.87
CA SER A 54 1.04 -5.82 -14.27
C SER A 54 2.18 -5.44 -15.22
N ASP A 55 2.73 -4.22 -15.08
CA ASP A 55 3.86 -3.75 -15.90
C ASP A 55 5.14 -4.60 -15.69
N ALA A 56 5.40 -5.06 -14.47
CA ALA A 56 6.53 -5.94 -14.18
C ALA A 56 6.37 -7.36 -14.76
N LEU A 57 5.13 -7.85 -14.85
CA LEU A 57 4.82 -9.16 -15.42
C LEU A 57 4.92 -9.16 -16.95
N ASP A 58 4.44 -8.09 -17.61
CA ASP A 58 4.54 -7.95 -19.06
C ASP A 58 6.00 -7.84 -19.55
N ASN A 59 6.88 -7.23 -18.75
CA ASN A 59 8.32 -7.16 -19.05
C ASN A 59 9.05 -8.52 -18.92
N ARG A 60 8.55 -9.45 -18.09
CA ARG A 60 9.19 -10.78 -17.92
C ARG A 60 9.05 -11.69 -19.13
N ASN A 61 8.03 -11.49 -19.96
CA ASN A 61 7.83 -12.27 -21.19
C ASN A 61 8.75 -11.82 -22.35
N SER A 62 9.52 -10.73 -22.17
CA SER A 62 10.49 -10.22 -23.14
C SER A 62 11.95 -10.42 -22.71
N LEU A 63 12.23 -11.39 -21.83
CA LEU A 63 13.61 -11.75 -21.48
C LEU A 63 14.22 -12.62 -22.58
N GLN A 64 14.76 -11.98 -23.62
CA GLN A 64 15.66 -12.63 -24.57
C GLN A 64 17.02 -12.80 -23.91
N SER A 65 17.51 -14.03 -23.79
CA SER A 65 18.84 -14.32 -23.27
C SER A 65 19.79 -14.57 -24.44
N ILE A 66 20.94 -13.90 -24.46
CA ILE A 66 21.96 -14.12 -25.49
C ILE A 66 23.00 -15.09 -24.92
N GLN A 67 23.02 -16.31 -25.44
CA GLN A 67 24.05 -17.29 -25.13
C GLN A 67 25.23 -17.09 -26.09
N LYS A 68 26.42 -16.83 -25.56
CA LYS A 68 27.66 -16.75 -26.35
C LYS A 68 28.49 -18.01 -26.11
N THR A 69 28.70 -18.80 -27.16
CA THR A 69 29.59 -19.98 -27.11
C THR A 69 30.87 -19.68 -27.87
N THR A 70 32.01 -19.82 -27.19
CA THR A 70 33.34 -19.62 -27.76
C THR A 70 34.06 -20.96 -27.85
N THR A 71 34.43 -21.37 -29.06
CA THR A 71 35.19 -22.61 -29.32
C THR A 71 36.63 -22.27 -29.66
N CYS A 72 37.57 -22.71 -28.83
CA CYS A 72 39.01 -22.49 -29.04
C CYS A 72 39.71 -23.81 -29.41
N ARG A 73 40.63 -23.77 -30.40
CA ARG A 73 41.61 -24.84 -30.62
C ARG A 73 42.95 -24.40 -30.08
N ILE A 74 43.57 -25.25 -29.27
CA ILE A 74 44.83 -24.99 -28.58
C ILE A 74 45.86 -26.02 -29.04
N VAL A 75 47.04 -25.56 -29.45
CA VAL A 75 48.21 -26.38 -29.78
C VAL A 75 49.39 -25.80 -29.02
N ASP A 76 50.18 -26.64 -28.33
CA ASP A 76 51.34 -26.22 -27.52
C ASP A 76 51.03 -25.06 -26.56
N SER A 77 49.89 -25.14 -25.88
CA SER A 77 49.41 -24.11 -24.94
C SER A 77 49.13 -22.74 -25.57
N LYS A 78 49.11 -22.63 -26.90
CA LYS A 78 48.75 -21.41 -27.65
C LYS A 78 47.42 -21.60 -28.38
N VAL A 79 46.52 -20.63 -28.25
CA VAL A 79 45.25 -20.61 -29.00
C VAL A 79 45.57 -20.32 -30.47
N VAL A 80 45.25 -21.27 -31.36
CA VAL A 80 45.53 -21.17 -32.80
C VAL A 80 44.28 -20.82 -33.61
N SER A 81 43.09 -21.04 -33.06
CA SER A 81 41.83 -20.58 -33.67
C SER A 81 40.75 -20.41 -32.61
N GLU A 82 39.93 -19.38 -32.77
CA GLU A 82 38.78 -19.10 -31.92
C GLU A 82 37.56 -18.80 -32.79
N VAL A 83 36.44 -19.47 -32.52
CA VAL A 83 35.16 -19.23 -33.21
C VAL A 83 34.12 -18.83 -32.16
N ASN A 84 33.42 -17.73 -32.42
CA ASN A 84 32.37 -17.20 -31.56
C ASN A 84 31.00 -17.39 -32.24
N ASP A 85 30.08 -18.08 -31.56
CA ASP A 85 28.72 -18.34 -32.03
C ASP A 85 27.70 -17.77 -31.02
N PRO A 86 27.09 -16.61 -31.31
CA PRO A 86 26.05 -16.03 -30.47
C PRO A 86 24.67 -16.57 -30.87
N LYS A 87 23.92 -17.08 -29.89
CA LYS A 87 22.53 -17.54 -30.06
C LYS A 87 21.60 -16.72 -29.19
N VAL A 88 20.53 -16.22 -29.80
CA VAL A 88 19.44 -15.56 -29.08
C VAL A 88 18.44 -16.64 -28.68
N LEU A 89 18.29 -16.86 -27.38
CA LEU A 89 17.29 -17.75 -26.81
C LEU A 89 16.08 -16.92 -26.42
N ARG A 90 14.92 -17.33 -26.93
CA ARG A 90 13.63 -16.83 -26.48
C ARG A 90 13.16 -17.78 -25.38
N CYS A 91 13.06 -17.27 -24.15
CA CYS A 91 12.52 -18.00 -23.01
C CYS A 91 10.99 -18.00 -23.04
#